data_AF-A0A183J8E0-F1
#
_entry.id   AF-A0A183J8E0-F1
#
_cell.length_a   1.000
_cell.length_b   1.000
_cell.length_c   1.000
_cell.angle_alpha   90.00
_cell.angle_beta   90.00
_cell.angle_gamma   90.00
#
_symmetry.space_group_name_H-M   'P 1'
#
loop_
_entity.id
_entity.type
_entity.pdbx_description
1 polymer ?
#
loop_
_entity_poly.entity_id
_entity_poly.type
_entity_poly.pdbx_seq_one_letter_code
_entity_poly.pdbx_strand_id
1 'polypeptide(L)'
;MSSCDVLECSAYDCPQLVRNDFADLFPEVDVRNQPLTVLTLTQKTERDMACWSVDMEEEREKLMQTFIVIASDICDLLASQGYWAEFIDPNSGRPVSELFFKNSV
;
A
#
# COMPACT_ATOMS: atom_id res chain seq x y z
N MET A 1 -2.28 -26.43 -13.50
CA MET A 1 -1.48 -25.46 -12.74
C MET A 1 -2.40 -24.90 -11.68
N SER A 2 -2.12 -25.22 -10.42
CA SER A 2 -2.88 -24.77 -9.25
C SER A 2 -2.93 -23.25 -9.22
N SER A 3 -4.06 -22.63 -8.84
CA SER A 3 -4.04 -21.18 -8.59
C SER A 3 -3.07 -20.95 -7.44
N CYS A 4 -1.96 -20.30 -7.75
CA CYS A 4 -1.07 -19.77 -6.75
C CYS A 4 -1.69 -18.43 -6.39
N ASP A 5 -2.24 -18.30 -5.19
CA ASP A 5 -2.71 -17.00 -4.72
C ASP A 5 -1.46 -16.17 -4.41
N VAL A 6 -0.94 -15.49 -5.44
CA VAL A 6 0.30 -14.69 -5.41
C VAL A 6 0.10 -13.39 -4.61
N LEU A 7 -1.14 -12.95 -4.46
CA LEU A 7 -1.53 -11.73 -3.77
C LEU A 7 -2.83 -11.95 -2.99
N GLU A 8 -2.82 -11.68 -1.70
CA GLU A 8 -4.01 -11.57 -0.87
C GLU A 8 -4.36 -10.09 -0.67
N CYS A 9 -5.63 -9.74 -0.83
CA CYS A 9 -6.15 -8.41 -0.54
C CYS A 9 -7.26 -8.53 0.50
N SER A 10 -7.08 -7.85 1.63
CA SER A 10 -8.01 -7.88 2.76
C SER A 10 -8.39 -6.46 3.18
N ALA A 11 -9.67 -6.24 3.47
CA ALA A 11 -10.22 -4.93 3.82
C ALA A 11 -10.73 -4.93 5.27
N TYR A 12 -10.40 -3.88 6.02
CA TYR A 12 -10.76 -3.76 7.43
C TYR A 12 -11.19 -2.33 7.76
N ASP A 13 -12.16 -2.18 8.66
CA ASP A 13 -12.37 -0.89 9.31
C ASP A 13 -11.12 -0.51 10.10
N CYS A 14 -10.66 0.74 9.97
CA CYS A 14 -9.45 1.19 10.65
C CYS A 14 -9.63 1.13 12.17
N PRO A 15 -8.79 0.36 12.88
CA PRO A 15 -8.83 0.29 14.34
C PRO A 15 -8.62 1.66 14.96
N GLN A 16 -9.38 1.98 16.00
CA GLN A 16 -9.33 3.29 16.67
C GLN A 16 -7.94 3.61 17.24
N LEU A 17 -7.18 2.60 17.67
CA LEU A 17 -5.88 2.77 18.30
C LEU A 17 -4.84 3.41 17.37
N VAL A 18 -4.84 3.02 16.09
CA VAL A 18 -3.85 3.47 15.08
C VAL A 18 -4.38 4.60 14.20
N ARG A 19 -5.63 5.03 14.42
CA ARG A 19 -6.28 6.05 13.61
C ARG A 19 -5.58 7.40 13.67
N ASN A 20 -5.04 7.76 14.83
CA ASN A 20 -4.29 9.01 14.99
C ASN A 20 -2.97 8.98 14.21
N ASP A 21 -2.30 7.83 14.19
CA ASP A 21 -1.05 7.67 13.43
C ASP A 21 -1.31 7.84 11.93
N PHE A 22 -2.42 7.30 11.41
CA PHE A 22 -2.82 7.55 10.02
C PHE A 22 -3.20 9.01 9.76
N ALA A 23 -3.84 9.68 10.71
CA ALA A 23 -4.16 11.10 10.55
C ALA A 23 -2.92 12.00 10.43
N ASP A 24 -1.85 11.62 11.11
CA ASP A 24 -0.58 12.36 11.03
C ASP A 24 0.13 12.10 9.69
N LEU A 25 -0.11 10.95 9.06
CA LEU A 25 0.37 10.65 7.71
C LEU A 25 -0.41 11.42 6.64
N PHE A 26 -1.72 11.59 6.80
CA PHE A 26 -2.60 12.21 5.81
C PHE A 26 -3.27 13.48 6.34
N PRO A 27 -2.50 14.57 6.61
CA PRO A 27 -3.00 15.75 7.31
C PRO A 27 -4.05 16.55 6.52
N GLU A 28 -4.15 16.33 5.20
CA GLU A 28 -5.11 17.00 4.32
C GLU A 28 -6.51 16.36 4.35
N VAL A 29 -6.66 15.21 5.00
CA VAL A 29 -7.91 14.45 5.07
C VAL A 29 -8.31 14.23 6.52
N ASP A 30 -9.58 14.48 6.85
CA ASP A 30 -10.10 14.25 8.20
C ASP A 30 -10.39 12.76 8.46
N VAL A 31 -9.33 11.95 8.45
CA VAL A 31 -9.42 10.51 8.75
C VAL A 31 -9.68 10.23 10.24
N ARG A 32 -9.58 11.25 11.11
CA ARG A 32 -9.88 11.12 12.55
C ARG A 32 -11.38 10.98 12.78
N ASN A 33 -12.18 11.78 12.10
CA ASN A 33 -13.62 11.84 12.34
C ASN A 33 -14.47 11.13 11.27
N GLN A 34 -13.86 10.71 10.15
CA GLN A 34 -14.57 10.00 9.07
C GLN A 34 -14.30 8.48 9.09
N PRO A 35 -15.22 7.65 8.57
CA PRO A 35 -14.94 6.23 8.33
C PRO A 35 -13.67 6.06 7.50
N LEU A 36 -12.79 5.15 7.92
CA LEU A 36 -11.53 4.86 7.26
C LEU A 36 -11.42 3.35 7.10
N THR A 37 -11.18 2.90 5.88
CA THR A 37 -10.95 1.49 5.54
C THR A 37 -9.48 1.30 5.23
N VAL A 38 -8.86 0.28 5.84
CA VAL A 38 -7.48 -0.13 5.54
C VAL A 38 -7.54 -1.33 4.61
N LEU A 39 -6.93 -1.19 3.44
CA LEU A 39 -6.68 -2.30 2.51
C LEU A 39 -5.26 -2.81 2.72
N THR A 40 -5.12 -4.08 3.05
CA THR A 40 -3.82 -4.74 3.19
C THR A 40 -3.56 -5.62 1.97
N LEU A 41 -2.46 -5.35 1.27
CA LEU A 41 -1.97 -6.18 0.17
C LEU A 41 -0.82 -7.05 0.69
N THR A 42 -0.99 -8.37 0.63
CA THR A 42 0.02 -9.33 1.08
C THR A 42 0.51 -10.15 -0.11
N GLN A 43 1.77 -9.95 -0.48
CA GLN A 43 2.41 -10.69 -1.57
C GLN A 43 3.16 -11.89 -1.00
N LYS A 44 2.89 -13.08 -1.54
CA LYS A 44 3.61 -14.28 -1.16
C LYS A 44 5.04 -14.21 -1.67
N THR A 45 6.01 -14.56 -0.82
CA THR A 45 7.43 -14.57 -1.17
C THR A 45 7.97 -16.00 -1.26
N GLU A 46 8.96 -16.20 -2.10
CA GLU A 46 9.74 -17.43 -2.22
C GLU A 46 10.91 -17.44 -1.25
N ARG A 47 11.54 -16.28 -1.01
CA ARG A 47 12.62 -16.11 -0.04
C ARG A 47 12.09 -15.71 1.33
N ASP A 48 12.84 -16.11 2.35
CA ASP A 48 12.59 -15.69 3.73
C ASP A 48 12.93 -14.20 3.88
N MET A 49 11.89 -13.36 3.94
CA MET A 49 12.01 -11.90 4.08
C MET A 49 12.54 -11.46 5.46
N ALA A 50 12.66 -12.37 6.44
CA ALA A 50 13.28 -12.06 7.72
C ALA A 50 14.82 -12.14 7.68
N CYS A 51 15.38 -12.82 6.67
CA CYS A 51 16.81 -13.02 6.51
C CYS A 51 17.35 -12.27 5.30
N TRP A 52 18.45 -11.52 5.49
CA TRP A 52 19.08 -10.83 4.37
C TRP A 52 19.83 -11.79 3.45
N SER A 53 19.57 -11.69 2.14
CA SER A 53 20.35 -12.31 1.07
C SER A 53 20.19 -11.52 -0.23
N VAL A 54 21.10 -11.70 -1.18
CA VAL A 54 21.02 -11.04 -2.51
C VAL A 54 19.74 -11.45 -3.23
N ASP A 55 19.44 -12.75 -3.27
CA ASP A 55 18.21 -13.27 -3.89
C ASP A 55 16.94 -12.71 -3.25
N MET A 56 16.94 -12.49 -1.92
CA MET A 56 15.81 -11.88 -1.21
C MET A 56 15.63 -10.41 -1.61
N GLU A 57 16.72 -9.63 -1.67
CA GLU A 57 16.62 -8.22 -2.07
C GLU A 57 16.14 -8.08 -3.53
N GLU A 58 16.61 -8.95 -4.43
CA GLU A 58 16.12 -8.98 -5.82
C GLU A 58 14.62 -9.34 -5.91
N GLU A 59 14.16 -10.27 -5.07
CA GLU A 59 12.73 -10.58 -4.99
C GLU A 59 11.94 -9.38 -4.43
N ARG A 60 12.44 -8.77 -3.36
CA ARG A 60 11.84 -7.60 -2.71
C ARG A 60 11.67 -6.44 -3.69
N GLU A 61 12.68 -6.15 -4.51
CA GLU A 61 12.61 -5.09 -5.54
C GLU A 61 11.52 -5.37 -6.58
N LYS A 62 11.40 -6.63 -7.05
CA LYS A 62 10.37 -7.03 -8.03
C LYS A 62 8.96 -6.93 -7.45
N LEU A 63 8.78 -7.40 -6.20
CA LEU A 63 7.49 -7.33 -5.50
C LEU A 63 7.09 -5.89 -5.21
N MET A 64 8.06 -5.03 -4.84
CA MET A 64 7.85 -3.60 -4.63
C MET A 64 7.34 -2.89 -5.89
N GLN A 65 7.98 -3.13 -7.04
CA GLN A 65 7.53 -2.56 -8.32
C GLN A 65 6.08 -2.99 -8.63
N THR A 66 5.77 -4.26 -8.38
CA THR A 66 4.42 -4.80 -8.58
C THR A 66 3.42 -4.18 -7.61
N PHE A 67 3.80 -3.99 -6.34
CA PHE A 67 2.97 -3.38 -5.30
C PHE A 67 2.58 -1.95 -5.69
N ILE A 68 3.54 -1.14 -6.13
CA ILE A 68 3.30 0.27 -6.50
C ILE A 68 2.26 0.35 -7.64
N VAL A 69 2.38 -0.49 -8.66
CA VAL A 69 1.42 -0.52 -9.78
C VAL A 69 0.03 -0.88 -9.28
N ILE A 70 -0.11 -1.96 -8.51
CA ILE A 70 -1.41 -2.43 -8.02
C ILE A 70 -2.04 -1.41 -7.06
N ALA A 71 -1.26 -0.84 -6.14
CA ALA A 71 -1.74 0.14 -5.19
C ALA A 71 -2.19 1.43 -5.89
N SER A 72 -1.46 1.87 -6.92
CA SER A 72 -1.86 3.00 -7.77
C SER A 72 -3.18 2.72 -8.48
N ASP A 73 -3.31 1.57 -9.15
CA ASP A 73 -4.54 1.19 -9.87
C ASP A 73 -5.76 1.13 -8.93
N ILE A 74 -5.59 0.63 -7.70
CA ILE A 74 -6.64 0.61 -6.68
C ILE A 74 -7.02 2.03 -6.26
N CYS A 75 -6.05 2.91 -6.03
CA CYS A 75 -6.31 4.30 -5.65
C CYS A 75 -7.03 5.05 -6.77
N ASP A 76 -6.58 4.91 -8.02
CA ASP A 76 -7.21 5.51 -9.19
C ASP A 76 -8.65 5.03 -9.37
N LEU A 77 -8.89 3.73 -9.19
CA LEU A 77 -10.22 3.15 -9.23
C LEU A 77 -11.12 3.77 -8.15
N LEU A 78 -10.67 3.80 -6.89
CA LEU A 78 -11.44 4.38 -5.78
C LEU A 78 -11.72 5.87 -5.99
N ALA A 79 -10.72 6.63 -6.46
CA ALA A 79 -10.84 8.03 -6.82
C ALA A 79 -11.88 8.25 -7.93
N SER A 80 -11.89 7.40 -8.95
CA SER A 80 -12.89 7.45 -10.04
C SER A 80 -14.33 7.23 -9.54
N GLN A 81 -14.49 6.55 -8.40
CA GLN A 81 -15.78 6.31 -7.74
C GLN A 81 -16.11 7.39 -6.69
N GLY A 82 -15.26 8.42 -6.53
CA GLY A 82 -15.49 9.52 -5.61
C GLY A 82 -15.01 9.28 -4.18
N TYR A 83 -14.23 8.23 -3.93
CA TYR A 83 -13.58 7.99 -2.65
C TYR A 83 -12.17 8.57 -2.65
N TRP A 84 -11.74 9.14 -1.52
CA TRP A 84 -10.31 9.37 -1.31
C TRP A 84 -9.62 8.03 -1.02
N ALA A 85 -8.48 7.80 -1.65
CA ALA A 85 -7.64 6.64 -1.41
C ALA A 85 -6.17 7.03 -1.65
N GLU A 86 -5.30 6.51 -0.80
CA GLU A 86 -3.86 6.68 -0.90
C GLU A 86 -3.17 5.46 -0.29
N PHE A 87 -1.91 5.22 -0.65
CA PHE A 87 -1.12 4.11 -0.12
C PHE A 87 0.21 4.57 0.45
N ILE A 88 0.79 3.72 1.30
CA ILE A 88 2.09 3.95 1.92
C ILE A 88 3.13 3.17 1.13
N ASP A 89 4.20 3.83 0.69
CA ASP A 89 5.35 3.17 0.09
C ASP A 89 6.05 2.29 1.15
N PRO A 90 6.11 0.97 0.97
CA PRO A 90 6.73 0.07 1.94
C PRO A 90 8.23 0.31 2.15
N ASN A 91 8.92 0.98 1.22
CA ASN A 91 10.34 1.34 1.39
C ASN A 91 10.54 2.53 2.33
N SER A 92 9.79 3.61 2.11
CA SER A 92 9.96 4.87 2.86
C SER A 92 9.07 4.97 4.10
N GLY A 93 8.00 4.17 4.17
CA GLY A 93 6.96 4.30 5.19
C GLY A 93 6.16 5.59 5.07
N ARG A 94 6.16 6.23 3.88
CA ARG A 94 5.50 7.51 3.63
C ARG A 94 4.33 7.36 2.67
N PRO A 95 3.30 8.21 2.79
CA PRO A 95 2.28 8.38 1.77
C PRO A 95 2.89 8.65 0.40
N VAL A 96 2.34 7.99 -0.60
CA VAL A 96 2.66 8.30 -2.00
C VAL A 96 1.63 9.31 -2.49
N SER A 97 1.96 10.59 -2.34
CA SER A 97 1.13 11.64 -2.93
C SER A 97 1.29 11.62 -4.45
N GLU A 98 0.17 11.72 -5.19
CA GLU A 98 0.14 11.84 -6.66
C GLU A 98 1.13 12.90 -7.21
N LEU A 99 1.55 13.86 -6.38
CA LEU A 99 2.54 14.88 -6.71
C LEU A 99 3.97 14.35 -6.89
N PHE A 100 4.34 13.22 -6.27
CA PHE A 100 5.69 12.64 -6.43
C PHE A 100 5.91 12.00 -7.82
N PHE A 101 4.86 11.42 -8.41
CA PHE A 101 4.97 10.78 -9.72
C PHE A 101 4.87 11.76 -10.89
N LYS A 102 4.11 12.85 -10.76
CA LYS A 102 4.01 13.88 -11.82
C LYS A 102 5.29 14.70 -12.03
N ASN A 103 6.22 14.70 -11.06
CA ASN A 103 7.46 15.49 -11.11
C ASN A 103 8.74 14.65 -11.33
N SER A 104 8.61 13.35 -11.60
CA SER A 104 9.75 12.45 -11.82
C SER A 104 9.92 12.03 -13.29
N VAL A 105 9.47 12.85 -14.24
CA VAL A 105 9.72 12.68 -15.68
C VAL A 105 10.29 13.96 -16.28
#